data_AF-A0A5M3MMM9-F1
#
_entry.id   AF-A0A5M3MMM9-F1
#
_cell.length_a   1.000
_cell.length_b   1.000
_cell.length_c   1.000
_cell.angle_alpha   90.00
_cell.angle_beta   90.00
_cell.angle_gamma   90.00
#
_symmetry.space_group_name_H-M   'P 1'
#
loop_
_entity.id
_entity.type
_entity.pdbx_description
1 polymer ?
#
loop_
_entity_poly.entity_id
_entity_poly.type
_entity_poly.pdbx_seq_one_letter_code
_entity_poly.pdbx_strand_id
1 'polypeptide(L)'
;MEELLLDPDIPISYILVTSRPDAPLVRMSRGSGFTGLISPVQIEDFDATNDIMTFLRHSFDETYNARDLHFFQEKPWPSQAVLLSLARRIGGRFIVAATLVRLVENAEYPIDRLNLISKIYDGSPNPTYIRLGNIDSVYRYIISDCYPSDRRSSVQCLSDIIALSKPLSTSTICRFFGYDIWRRIHHLSAIVAVPSASEPKATVAIYHASLRDYLWDSSRSLELHVTPRSSHSRLLCMCFRVGIKERADVEKNRVIGKILNEYEGPLQYALENWAHHLKHAEPNNEIRMLLVEFLKTCLTAYIGISDRSGSDHLSEACETLWAARAMILKWEPFDSQKEAMSIGNISNAQKARYERIRWAESSTTTTGQGQKRYLNAQAAGVHNVTRSAQEQFDLYCQSHTGQSSQEWRSFEAILRQYLFLHWAYLIYGEGMIRISVETAEGPSDNEDYHPRQDEPELLSPDVAPILPIFTEPT
;
A
#
# COMPACT_ATOMS: atom_id res chain seq x y z
N MET A 1 6.67 25.76 -1.56
CA MET A 1 5.44 26.59 -1.58
C MET A 1 5.80 28.07 -1.57
N GLU A 2 6.65 28.52 -0.64
CA GLU A 2 7.19 29.90 -0.63
C GLU A 2 7.90 30.27 -1.94
N GLU A 3 8.80 29.43 -2.44
CA GLU A 3 9.46 29.64 -3.75
C GLU A 3 8.45 29.70 -4.92
N LEU A 4 7.42 28.86 -4.88
CA LEU A 4 6.35 28.81 -5.90
C LEU A 4 5.43 30.04 -5.89
N LEU A 5 5.25 30.70 -4.73
CA LEU A 5 4.39 31.88 -4.56
C LEU A 5 5.14 33.19 -4.88
N LEU A 6 6.46 33.16 -4.91
CA LEU A 6 7.32 34.33 -5.11
C LEU A 6 8.01 34.34 -6.49
N ASP A 7 7.90 33.25 -7.26
CA ASP A 7 8.46 33.15 -8.60
C ASP A 7 7.53 33.82 -9.64
N PRO A 8 7.95 34.96 -10.24
CA PRO A 8 7.13 35.69 -11.21
C PRO A 8 7.04 35.00 -12.58
N ASP A 9 7.89 34.00 -12.85
CA ASP A 9 7.93 33.29 -14.14
C ASP A 9 6.94 32.11 -14.19
N ILE A 10 6.32 31.78 -13.05
CA ILE A 10 5.31 30.72 -12.96
C ILE A 10 3.91 31.34 -13.14
N PRO A 11 3.12 30.95 -14.16
CA PRO A 11 1.81 31.53 -14.46
C PRO A 11 0.70 31.00 -13.53
N ILE A 12 0.95 30.97 -12.22
CA ILE A 12 -0.04 30.56 -11.22
C ILE A 12 -0.66 31.80 -10.59
N SER A 13 -1.93 32.06 -10.88
CA SER A 13 -2.66 33.19 -10.28
C SER A 13 -3.19 32.89 -8.87
N TYR A 14 -3.54 31.63 -8.58
CA TYR A 14 -4.12 31.22 -7.29
C TYR A 14 -3.75 29.78 -6.95
N ILE A 15 -3.46 29.52 -5.66
CA ILE A 15 -3.29 28.16 -5.12
C ILE A 15 -4.33 27.96 -4.03
N LEU A 16 -5.19 26.95 -4.19
CA LEU A 16 -6.10 26.50 -3.13
C LEU A 16 -5.42 25.39 -2.34
N VAL A 17 -5.23 25.61 -1.04
CA VAL A 17 -4.69 24.61 -0.12
C VAL A 17 -5.77 24.24 0.89
N THR A 18 -6.15 22.97 0.93
CA THR A 18 -7.02 22.42 1.97
C THR A 18 -6.18 21.63 2.95
N SER A 19 -6.25 21.98 4.23
CA SER A 19 -5.57 21.25 5.29
C SER A 19 -6.44 21.19 6.53
N ARG A 20 -6.19 20.18 7.39
CA ARG A 20 -6.59 20.30 8.80
C ARG A 20 -5.80 21.44 9.46
N PRO A 21 -6.18 21.93 10.66
CA PRO A 21 -5.43 22.97 11.35
C PRO A 21 -3.99 22.49 11.61
N ASP A 22 -3.06 22.88 10.74
CA ASP A 22 -1.66 22.50 10.80
C ASP A 22 -0.85 23.71 11.25
N ALA A 23 -0.14 23.57 12.37
CA ALA A 23 0.54 24.68 13.03
C ALA A 23 1.53 25.45 12.11
N PRO A 24 2.30 24.80 11.21
CA PRO A 24 3.12 25.49 10.23
C PRO A 24 2.32 26.32 9.23
N LEU A 25 1.19 25.82 8.71
CA LEU A 25 0.34 26.55 7.76
C LEU A 25 -0.35 27.74 8.44
N VAL A 26 -0.84 27.56 9.66
CA VAL A 26 -1.44 28.63 10.47
C VAL A 26 -0.39 29.69 10.84
N ARG A 27 0.85 29.30 11.09
CA ARG A 27 1.94 30.24 11.37
C ARG A 27 2.37 30.99 10.11
N MET A 28 2.44 30.31 8.96
CA MET A 28 2.79 30.90 7.67
C MET A 28 1.77 31.96 7.26
N SER A 29 0.47 31.70 7.43
CA SER A 29 -0.59 32.68 7.12
C SER A 29 -0.53 33.93 8.02
N ARG A 30 0.09 33.84 9.20
CA ARG A 30 0.30 34.95 10.13
C ARG A 30 1.67 35.62 9.98
N GLY A 31 2.54 35.11 9.10
CA GLY A 31 3.87 35.66 8.88
C GLY A 31 3.83 36.98 8.10
N SER A 32 4.69 37.93 8.47
CA SER A 32 4.76 39.25 7.84
C SER A 32 5.09 39.20 6.33
N GLY A 33 5.82 38.17 5.87
CA GLY A 33 6.17 37.98 4.45
C GLY A 33 5.02 37.57 3.53
N PHE A 34 3.86 37.17 4.08
CA PHE A 34 2.71 36.68 3.31
C PHE A 34 1.44 37.50 3.52
N THR A 35 1.58 38.68 4.14
CA THR A 35 0.44 39.56 4.44
C THR A 35 -0.18 40.03 3.12
N GLY A 36 -1.43 39.65 2.85
CA GLY A 36 -2.15 39.96 1.61
C GLY A 36 -2.02 38.92 0.50
N LEU A 37 -1.13 37.93 0.63
CA LEU A 37 -0.97 36.82 -0.34
C LEU A 37 -1.76 35.56 0.06
N ILE A 38 -2.04 35.40 1.36
CA ILE A 38 -2.79 34.26 1.90
C ILE A 38 -4.12 34.74 2.47
N SER A 39 -5.22 34.15 1.99
CA SER A 39 -6.57 34.36 2.53
C SER A 39 -7.03 33.09 3.27
N PRO A 40 -6.84 32.99 4.60
CA PRO A 40 -7.28 31.82 5.35
C PRO A 40 -8.81 31.81 5.46
N VAL A 41 -9.42 30.68 5.15
CA VAL A 41 -10.84 30.42 5.38
C VAL A 41 -10.94 29.26 6.36
N GLN A 42 -11.59 29.49 7.50
CA GLN A 42 -11.95 28.41 8.43
C GLN A 42 -13.31 27.87 8.01
N ILE A 43 -13.36 26.59 7.65
CA ILE A 43 -14.61 25.95 7.18
C ILE A 43 -15.59 25.81 8.35
N GLU A 44 -15.09 25.76 9.58
CA GLU A 44 -15.87 25.64 10.81
C GLU A 44 -16.77 26.86 11.08
N ASP A 45 -16.44 28.03 10.51
CA ASP A 45 -17.22 29.25 10.66
C ASP A 45 -18.41 29.33 9.69
N PHE A 46 -18.47 28.44 8.70
CA PHE A 46 -19.56 28.39 7.73
C PHE A 46 -20.76 27.58 8.27
N ASP A 47 -21.95 28.19 8.24
CA ASP A 47 -23.20 27.50 8.61
C ASP A 47 -23.67 26.56 7.49
N ALA A 48 -23.13 25.33 7.51
CA ALA A 48 -23.52 24.27 6.58
C ALA A 48 -24.84 23.56 6.94
N THR A 49 -25.70 24.14 7.82
CA THR A 49 -26.95 23.48 8.24
C THR A 49 -27.87 23.18 7.05
N ASN A 50 -28.02 24.12 6.11
CA ASN A 50 -28.88 23.93 4.94
C ASN A 50 -28.31 22.87 3.98
N ASP A 51 -26.99 22.85 3.80
CA ASP A 51 -26.31 21.89 2.92
C ASP A 51 -26.40 20.48 3.50
N ILE A 52 -26.24 20.32 4.82
CA ILE A 52 -26.47 19.06 5.51
C ILE A 52 -27.92 18.63 5.37
N MET A 53 -28.88 19.54 5.54
CA MET A 53 -30.30 19.20 5.40
C MET A 53 -30.61 18.69 3.99
N THR A 54 -30.03 19.33 2.97
CA THR A 54 -30.16 18.95 1.56
C THR A 54 -29.52 17.58 1.31
N PHE A 55 -28.30 17.36 1.81
CA PHE A 55 -27.61 16.08 1.75
C PHE A 55 -28.41 14.96 2.41
N LEU A 56 -28.89 15.16 3.65
CA LEU A 56 -29.69 14.17 4.36
C LEU A 56 -30.99 13.86 3.63
N ARG A 57 -31.69 14.88 3.11
CA ARG A 57 -32.91 14.68 2.31
C ARG A 57 -32.62 13.78 1.12
N HIS A 58 -31.61 14.14 0.34
CA HIS A 58 -31.23 13.39 -0.86
C HIS A 58 -30.86 11.94 -0.52
N SER A 59 -29.95 11.71 0.42
CA SER A 59 -29.49 10.36 0.76
C SER A 59 -30.58 9.49 1.40
N PHE A 60 -31.48 10.06 2.20
CA PHE A 60 -32.61 9.29 2.72
C PHE A 60 -33.68 9.03 1.67
N ASP A 61 -33.87 9.91 0.68
CA ASP A 61 -34.73 9.61 -0.48
C ASP A 61 -34.15 8.46 -1.32
N GLU A 62 -32.82 8.42 -1.53
CA GLU A 62 -32.15 7.29 -2.16
C GLU A 62 -32.37 5.99 -1.36
N THR A 63 -32.14 6.03 -0.04
CA THR A 63 -32.38 4.88 0.84
C THR A 63 -33.85 4.42 0.78
N TYR A 64 -34.79 5.36 0.76
CA TYR A 64 -36.22 5.09 0.71
C TYR A 64 -36.61 4.33 -0.55
N ASN A 65 -36.07 4.74 -1.70
CA ASN A 65 -36.33 4.10 -2.98
C ASN A 65 -35.61 2.74 -3.08
N ALA A 66 -34.33 2.67 -2.72
CA ALA A 66 -33.51 1.47 -2.83
C ALA A 66 -33.97 0.32 -1.90
N ARG A 67 -34.66 0.66 -0.81
CA ARG A 67 -35.17 -0.30 0.19
C ARG A 67 -36.69 -0.46 0.18
N ASP A 68 -37.35 0.05 -0.87
CA ASP A 68 -38.81 -0.05 -1.07
C ASP A 68 -39.63 0.37 0.17
N LEU A 69 -39.20 1.42 0.87
CA LEU A 69 -39.84 1.85 2.12
C LEU A 69 -41.25 2.41 1.92
N HIS A 70 -41.66 2.64 0.67
CA HIS A 70 -43.00 3.08 0.31
C HIS A 70 -44.12 2.11 0.73
N PHE A 71 -43.82 0.83 0.93
CA PHE A 71 -44.78 -0.12 1.47
C PHE A 71 -45.09 0.10 2.96
N PHE A 72 -44.21 0.77 3.71
CA PHE A 72 -44.30 0.90 5.16
C PHE A 72 -44.47 2.34 5.64
N GLN A 73 -44.07 3.32 4.83
CA GLN A 73 -44.00 4.72 5.24
C GLN A 73 -44.29 5.66 4.07
N GLU A 74 -45.20 6.61 4.27
CA GLU A 74 -45.51 7.65 3.28
C GLU A 74 -44.43 8.75 3.25
N LYS A 75 -44.24 9.35 2.07
CA LYS A 75 -43.40 10.55 1.91
C LYS A 75 -44.09 11.80 2.49
N PRO A 76 -43.31 12.81 2.93
CA PRO A 76 -41.85 12.85 2.94
C PRO A 76 -41.26 12.00 4.06
N TRP A 77 -40.26 11.18 3.73
CA TRP A 77 -39.45 10.44 4.72
C TRP A 77 -37.97 10.81 4.60
N PRO A 78 -37.29 11.12 5.72
CA PRO A 78 -37.91 11.51 7.01
C PRO A 78 -38.73 12.80 6.91
N SER A 79 -39.50 13.10 7.96
CA SER A 79 -40.23 14.36 8.05
C SER A 79 -39.27 15.56 8.07
N GLN A 80 -39.75 16.72 7.63
CA GLN A 80 -38.94 17.94 7.61
C GLN A 80 -38.42 18.34 9.00
N ALA A 81 -39.21 18.08 10.05
CA ALA A 81 -38.83 18.38 11.42
C ALA A 81 -37.65 17.51 11.89
N VAL A 82 -37.65 16.21 11.54
CA VAL A 82 -36.56 15.29 11.85
C VAL A 82 -35.28 15.72 11.15
N LEU A 83 -35.34 16.06 9.85
CA LEU A 83 -34.17 16.56 9.11
C LEU A 83 -33.60 17.82 9.74
N LEU A 84 -34.44 18.79 10.07
CA LEU A 84 -34.00 20.05 10.68
C LEU A 84 -33.34 19.81 12.05
N SER A 85 -33.89 18.91 12.86
CA SER A 85 -33.29 18.56 14.16
C SER A 85 -31.92 17.91 13.98
N LEU A 86 -31.81 16.91 13.10
CA LEU A 86 -30.55 16.24 12.80
C LEU A 86 -29.51 17.22 12.26
N ALA A 87 -29.86 18.03 11.26
CA ALA A 87 -28.95 18.99 10.63
C ALA A 87 -28.36 19.99 11.66
N ARG A 88 -29.22 20.58 12.50
CA ARG A 88 -28.78 21.50 13.57
C ARG A 88 -27.83 20.85 14.56
N ARG A 89 -28.06 19.58 14.91
CA ARG A 89 -27.24 18.88 15.92
C ARG A 89 -25.96 18.29 15.35
N ILE A 90 -25.93 17.98 14.06
CA ILE A 90 -24.71 17.58 13.33
C ILE A 90 -23.71 18.75 13.28
N GLY A 91 -24.21 19.99 13.24
CA GLY A 91 -23.40 21.20 13.41
C GLY A 91 -22.30 21.34 12.36
N GLY A 92 -22.68 21.25 11.07
CA GLY A 92 -21.76 21.47 9.95
C GLY A 92 -20.86 20.28 9.58
N ARG A 93 -20.90 19.17 10.33
CA ARG A 93 -19.98 18.03 10.14
C ARG A 93 -20.51 16.99 9.17
N PHE A 94 -20.19 17.13 7.88
CA PHE A 94 -20.56 16.13 6.85
C PHE A 94 -20.12 14.70 7.18
N ILE A 95 -18.99 14.50 7.85
CA ILE A 95 -18.57 13.16 8.27
C ILE A 95 -19.58 12.50 9.22
N VAL A 96 -20.16 13.28 10.15
CA VAL A 96 -21.21 12.78 11.04
C VAL A 96 -22.47 12.49 10.22
N ALA A 97 -22.90 13.41 9.36
CA ALA A 97 -24.07 13.21 8.50
C ALA A 97 -23.95 11.94 7.64
N ALA A 98 -22.84 11.77 6.93
CA ALA A 98 -22.60 10.62 6.06
C ALA A 98 -22.49 9.30 6.84
N THR A 99 -21.92 9.30 8.05
CA THR A 99 -21.92 8.11 8.92
C THR A 99 -23.33 7.75 9.40
N LEU A 100 -24.16 8.74 9.74
CA LEU A 100 -25.56 8.50 10.14
C LEU A 100 -26.42 7.96 9.00
N VAL A 101 -26.24 8.49 7.78
CA VAL A 101 -26.90 7.97 6.58
C VAL A 101 -26.55 6.50 6.41
N ARG A 102 -25.26 6.14 6.41
CA ARG A 102 -24.83 4.73 6.28
C ARG A 102 -25.35 3.84 7.41
N LEU A 103 -25.49 4.36 8.63
CA LEU A 103 -26.10 3.60 9.73
C LEU A 103 -27.56 3.24 9.46
N VAL A 104 -28.32 4.16 8.89
CA VAL A 104 -29.73 3.95 8.54
C VAL A 104 -29.85 3.05 7.31
N GLU A 105 -29.05 3.32 6.28
CA GLU A 105 -29.01 2.56 5.04
C GLU A 105 -28.64 1.09 5.28
N ASN A 106 -27.60 0.83 6.08
CA ASN A 106 -27.13 -0.53 6.35
C ASN A 106 -27.94 -1.26 7.44
N ALA A 107 -28.91 -0.61 8.08
CA ALA A 107 -29.75 -1.26 9.07
C ALA A 107 -30.74 -2.23 8.42
N GLU A 108 -31.09 -3.30 9.12
CA GLU A 108 -32.16 -4.22 8.71
C GLU A 108 -33.50 -3.48 8.57
N TYR A 109 -33.80 -2.60 9.54
CA TYR A 109 -35.00 -1.76 9.59
C TYR A 109 -34.61 -0.26 9.57
N PRO A 110 -34.48 0.38 8.39
CA PRO A 110 -34.04 1.77 8.27
C PRO A 110 -34.93 2.77 9.01
N ILE A 111 -36.26 2.58 8.96
CA ILE A 111 -37.23 3.45 9.65
C ILE A 111 -36.98 3.44 11.17
N ASP A 112 -36.86 2.25 11.76
CA ASP A 112 -36.61 2.09 13.19
C ASP A 112 -35.24 2.64 13.60
N ARG A 113 -34.22 2.40 12.79
CA ARG A 113 -32.87 2.94 13.04
C ARG A 113 -32.86 4.47 13.00
N LEU A 114 -33.52 5.09 12.02
CA LEU A 114 -33.63 6.54 11.94
C LEU A 114 -34.42 7.12 13.12
N ASN A 115 -35.51 6.46 13.53
CA ASN A 115 -36.27 6.84 14.72
C ASN A 115 -35.43 6.76 16.00
N LEU A 116 -34.61 5.71 16.15
CA LEU A 116 -33.68 5.56 17.27
C LEU A 116 -32.63 6.67 17.29
N ILE A 117 -31.97 6.93 16.16
CA ILE A 117 -30.97 8.00 16.02
C ILE A 117 -31.61 9.36 16.34
N SER A 118 -32.79 9.64 15.80
CA SER A 118 -33.50 10.91 16.05
C SER A 118 -33.79 11.09 17.54
N LYS A 119 -34.27 10.05 18.24
CA LYS A 119 -34.50 10.08 19.70
C LYS A 119 -33.23 10.32 20.51
N ILE A 120 -32.11 9.71 20.10
CA ILE A 120 -30.80 9.89 20.70
C ILE A 120 -30.37 11.36 20.58
N TYR A 121 -30.53 11.92 19.38
CA TYR A 121 -30.18 13.30 19.10
C TYR A 121 -31.10 14.28 19.83
N ASP A 122 -32.41 14.02 19.92
CA ASP A 122 -33.37 14.90 20.59
C ASP A 122 -33.21 14.98 22.11
N GLY A 123 -32.37 14.13 22.71
CA GLY A 123 -32.03 14.18 24.13
C GLY A 123 -33.14 13.62 25.03
N SER A 124 -33.87 12.62 24.53
CA SER A 124 -34.88 11.90 25.32
C SER A 124 -34.33 11.49 26.70
N PRO A 125 -35.07 11.70 27.80
CA PRO A 125 -34.56 11.67 29.18
C PRO A 125 -34.29 10.27 29.75
N ASN A 126 -33.80 9.32 28.93
CA ASN A 126 -33.33 8.04 29.47
C ASN A 126 -31.83 8.16 29.84
N PRO A 127 -31.43 7.86 31.08
CA PRO A 127 -30.03 7.91 31.53
C PRO A 127 -29.05 7.02 30.75
N THR A 128 -29.54 6.17 29.84
CA THR A 128 -28.74 5.26 29.01
C THR A 128 -28.41 5.79 27.61
N TYR A 129 -28.98 6.94 27.18
CA TYR A 129 -28.76 7.42 25.81
C TYR A 129 -27.44 8.22 25.66
N ILE A 130 -26.56 7.71 24.80
CA ILE A 130 -25.31 8.35 24.37
C ILE A 130 -25.64 9.64 23.63
N ARG A 131 -25.12 10.80 24.05
CA ARG A 131 -25.23 12.03 23.25
C ARG A 131 -24.28 11.96 22.06
N LEU A 132 -24.84 11.85 20.85
CA LEU A 132 -24.08 11.86 19.58
C LEU A 132 -23.70 13.29 19.17
N GLY A 133 -22.93 14.00 20.01
CA GLY A 133 -22.59 15.41 19.80
C GLY A 133 -21.36 15.64 18.91
N ASN A 134 -20.57 14.60 18.65
CA ASN A 134 -19.36 14.68 17.82
C ASN A 134 -19.06 13.33 17.16
N ILE A 135 -18.09 13.30 16.26
CA ILE A 135 -17.73 12.07 15.54
C ILE A 135 -17.22 10.96 16.47
N ASP A 136 -16.55 11.29 17.58
CA ASP A 136 -16.02 10.30 18.54
C ASP A 136 -17.15 9.56 19.26
N SER A 137 -18.21 10.28 19.65
CA SER A 137 -19.39 9.67 20.24
C SER A 137 -20.12 8.74 19.26
N VAL A 138 -20.13 9.08 17.96
CA VAL A 138 -20.67 8.23 16.90
C VAL A 138 -19.82 6.99 16.71
N TYR A 139 -18.49 7.12 16.61
CA TYR A 139 -17.60 5.95 16.54
C TYR A 139 -17.74 5.03 17.74
N ARG A 140 -17.79 5.59 18.96
CA ARG A 140 -18.00 4.80 20.18
C ARG A 140 -19.33 4.03 20.13
N TYR A 141 -20.41 4.69 19.71
CA TYR A 141 -21.72 4.07 19.58
C TYR A 141 -21.67 2.87 18.62
N ILE A 142 -21.14 3.06 17.42
CA ILE A 142 -21.08 2.03 16.37
C ILE A 142 -20.19 0.86 16.80
N ILE A 143 -19.00 1.14 17.30
CA ILE A 143 -18.06 0.10 17.75
C ILE A 143 -18.62 -0.70 18.93
N SER A 144 -19.46 -0.06 19.75
CA SER A 144 -20.08 -0.71 20.92
C SER A 144 -21.39 -1.43 20.59
N ASP A 145 -21.93 -1.29 19.37
CA ASP A 145 -23.17 -1.93 18.89
C ASP A 145 -22.92 -3.40 18.51
N CYS A 146 -22.35 -4.16 19.45
CA CYS A 146 -22.07 -5.59 19.35
C CYS A 146 -22.05 -6.24 20.75
N TYR A 147 -22.03 -7.57 20.81
CA TYR A 147 -21.89 -8.30 22.07
C TYR A 147 -20.56 -7.95 22.76
N PRO A 148 -20.54 -7.77 24.10
CA PRO A 148 -19.31 -7.46 24.82
C PRO A 148 -18.17 -8.46 24.61
N SER A 149 -18.49 -9.74 24.37
CA SER A 149 -17.52 -10.79 24.04
C SER A 149 -16.78 -10.56 22.73
N ASP A 150 -17.45 -9.92 21.76
CA ASP A 150 -16.96 -9.76 20.39
C ASP A 150 -16.30 -8.40 20.18
N ARG A 151 -16.58 -7.43 21.05
CA ARG A 151 -16.09 -6.05 20.91
C ARG A 151 -14.58 -5.97 20.82
N ARG A 152 -13.84 -6.66 21.69
CA ARG A 152 -12.37 -6.59 21.70
C ARG A 152 -11.78 -7.13 20.40
N SER A 153 -12.29 -8.26 19.92
CA SER A 153 -11.79 -8.90 18.70
C SER A 153 -12.15 -8.11 17.45
N SER A 154 -13.29 -7.42 17.46
CA SER A 154 -13.77 -6.52 16.40
C SER A 154 -12.93 -5.25 16.32
N VAL A 155 -12.65 -4.61 17.47
CA VAL A 155 -11.79 -3.42 17.56
C VAL A 155 -10.36 -3.73 17.16
N GLN A 156 -9.82 -4.90 17.56
CA GLN A 156 -8.49 -5.33 17.11
C GLN A 156 -8.45 -5.56 15.61
N CYS A 157 -9.47 -6.24 15.04
CA CYS A 157 -9.59 -6.43 13.59
C CYS A 157 -9.64 -5.09 12.85
N LEU A 158 -10.47 -4.15 13.31
CA LEU A 158 -10.54 -2.80 12.76
C LEU A 158 -9.19 -2.08 12.81
N SER A 159 -8.51 -2.12 13.95
CA SER A 159 -7.19 -1.49 14.12
C SER A 159 -6.11 -2.15 13.26
N ASP A 160 -6.20 -3.47 13.04
CA ASP A 160 -5.31 -4.20 12.14
C ASP A 160 -5.53 -3.80 10.68
N ILE A 161 -6.79 -3.67 10.25
CA ILE A 161 -7.15 -3.16 8.90
C ILE A 161 -6.60 -1.74 8.70
N ILE A 162 -6.72 -0.88 9.70
CA ILE A 162 -6.22 0.51 9.65
C ILE A 162 -4.69 0.56 9.58
N ALA A 163 -4.00 -0.43 10.18
CA ALA A 163 -2.55 -0.51 10.20
C ALA A 163 -1.95 -1.26 8.99
N LEU A 164 -2.78 -1.75 8.06
CA LEU A 164 -2.30 -2.32 6.80
C LEU A 164 -1.52 -1.27 6.00
N SER A 165 -0.38 -1.66 5.43
CA SER A 165 0.46 -0.79 4.59
C SER A 165 -0.20 -0.43 3.28
N LYS A 166 -1.02 -1.36 2.75
CA LYS A 166 -1.84 -1.18 1.55
C LYS A 166 -3.21 -1.84 1.78
N PRO A 167 -4.31 -1.27 1.25
CA PRO A 167 -5.62 -1.90 1.30
C PRO A 167 -5.59 -3.28 0.64
N LEU A 168 -6.38 -4.20 1.19
CA LEU A 168 -6.48 -5.58 0.72
C LEU A 168 -7.93 -5.94 0.42
N SER A 169 -8.15 -6.84 -0.54
CA SER A 169 -9.49 -7.38 -0.81
C SER A 169 -9.98 -8.21 0.37
N THR A 170 -11.31 -8.33 0.53
CA THR A 170 -11.92 -9.12 1.60
C THR A 170 -11.39 -10.56 1.61
N SER A 171 -11.23 -11.19 0.45
CA SER A 171 -10.68 -12.54 0.31
C SER A 171 -9.23 -12.63 0.78
N THR A 172 -8.41 -11.64 0.42
CA THR A 172 -6.99 -11.60 0.81
C THR A 172 -6.86 -11.38 2.32
N ILE A 173 -7.62 -10.46 2.91
CA ILE A 173 -7.60 -10.21 4.35
C ILE A 173 -8.05 -11.46 5.12
N CYS A 174 -9.14 -12.12 4.73
CA CYS A 174 -9.61 -13.33 5.41
C CYS A 174 -8.54 -14.43 5.43
N ARG A 175 -7.85 -14.65 4.30
CA ARG A 175 -6.73 -15.61 4.23
C ARG A 175 -5.52 -15.16 5.06
N PHE A 176 -5.18 -13.88 5.01
CA PHE A 176 -4.04 -13.31 5.72
C PHE A 176 -4.23 -13.30 7.25
N PHE A 177 -5.43 -12.93 7.72
CA PHE A 177 -5.79 -12.93 9.13
C PHE A 177 -6.09 -14.34 9.66
N GLY A 178 -6.45 -15.28 8.78
CA GLY A 178 -6.79 -16.65 9.12
C GLY A 178 -8.19 -16.81 9.72
N TYR A 179 -9.08 -15.83 9.53
CA TYR A 179 -10.47 -15.88 9.98
C TYR A 179 -11.38 -15.03 9.10
N ASP A 180 -12.69 -15.27 9.20
CA ASP A 180 -13.71 -14.51 8.50
C ASP A 180 -13.87 -13.11 9.13
N ILE A 181 -13.41 -12.07 8.41
CA ILE A 181 -13.50 -10.68 8.88
C ILE A 181 -14.94 -10.17 8.88
N TRP A 182 -15.83 -10.66 8.02
CA TRP A 182 -17.21 -10.19 7.95
C TRP A 182 -17.88 -10.38 9.31
N ARG A 183 -17.71 -11.55 9.93
CA ARG A 183 -18.23 -11.83 11.27
C ARG A 183 -17.74 -10.87 12.34
N ARG A 184 -16.57 -10.25 12.15
CA ARG A 184 -15.97 -9.32 13.12
C ARG A 184 -16.29 -7.86 12.87
N ILE A 185 -16.46 -7.46 11.62
CA ILE A 185 -16.57 -6.03 11.26
C ILE A 185 -17.85 -5.66 10.51
N HIS A 186 -18.78 -6.59 10.28
CA HIS A 186 -20.03 -6.29 9.59
C HIS A 186 -20.87 -5.21 10.31
N HIS A 187 -20.95 -5.25 11.64
CA HIS A 187 -21.63 -4.21 12.44
C HIS A 187 -20.94 -2.83 12.34
N LEU A 188 -19.73 -2.76 11.79
CA LEU A 188 -18.96 -1.54 11.56
C LEU A 188 -19.16 -0.98 10.14
N SER A 189 -20.11 -1.49 9.36
CA SER A 189 -20.34 -1.13 7.95
C SER A 189 -20.61 0.36 7.70
N ALA A 190 -21.02 1.11 8.73
CA ALA A 190 -21.20 2.55 8.64
C ALA A 190 -19.89 3.36 8.70
N ILE A 191 -18.79 2.72 9.15
CA ILE A 191 -17.47 3.34 9.32
C ILE A 191 -16.35 2.61 8.55
N VAL A 192 -16.61 1.37 8.10
CA VAL A 192 -15.76 0.58 7.22
C VAL A 192 -16.54 0.17 5.98
N ALA A 193 -16.00 0.44 4.80
CA ALA A 193 -16.46 -0.15 3.56
C ALA A 193 -15.97 -1.60 3.50
N VAL A 194 -16.92 -2.54 3.52
CA VAL A 194 -16.65 -3.98 3.35
C VAL A 194 -17.29 -4.42 2.03
N PRO A 195 -16.49 -4.61 0.96
CA PRO A 195 -17.05 -4.94 -0.34
C PRO A 195 -17.72 -6.31 -0.38
N SER A 196 -18.84 -6.38 -1.11
CA SER A 196 -19.60 -7.61 -1.35
C SER A 196 -18.75 -8.70 -2.01
N ALA A 197 -19.18 -9.95 -1.86
CA ALA A 197 -18.59 -11.09 -2.58
C ALA A 197 -18.65 -10.95 -4.11
N SER A 198 -19.56 -10.12 -4.63
CA SER A 198 -19.67 -9.79 -6.07
C SER A 198 -18.54 -8.88 -6.58
N GLU A 199 -17.74 -8.28 -5.70
CA GLU A 199 -16.68 -7.32 -6.04
C GLU A 199 -15.30 -7.81 -5.56
N PRO A 200 -14.74 -8.87 -6.18
CA PRO A 200 -13.57 -9.57 -5.64
C PRO A 200 -12.28 -8.73 -5.62
N LYS A 201 -12.21 -7.67 -6.43
CA LYS A 201 -11.07 -6.74 -6.49
C LYS A 201 -11.22 -5.55 -5.54
N ALA A 202 -12.42 -5.28 -5.04
CA ALA A 202 -12.65 -4.16 -4.15
C ALA A 202 -11.98 -4.42 -2.79
N THR A 203 -11.40 -3.38 -2.21
CA THR A 203 -10.60 -3.46 -0.99
C THR A 203 -11.39 -2.98 0.22
N VAL A 204 -11.14 -3.61 1.37
CA VAL A 204 -11.69 -3.13 2.65
C VAL A 204 -10.98 -1.83 3.02
N ALA A 205 -11.75 -0.79 3.34
CA ALA A 205 -11.21 0.53 3.68
C ALA A 205 -12.08 1.24 4.71
N ILE A 206 -11.49 2.14 5.49
CA ILE A 206 -12.24 3.05 6.35
C ILE A 206 -12.76 4.24 5.52
N TYR A 207 -13.96 4.74 5.83
CA TYR A 207 -14.50 5.89 5.08
C TYR A 207 -13.76 7.20 5.35
N HIS A 208 -13.08 7.33 6.49
CA HIS A 208 -12.44 8.58 6.86
C HIS A 208 -11.28 8.41 7.85
N ALA A 209 -10.21 9.19 7.67
CA ALA A 209 -8.99 9.13 8.47
C ALA A 209 -9.20 9.47 9.97
N SER A 210 -10.27 10.22 10.32
CA SER A 210 -10.57 10.51 11.72
C SER A 210 -10.89 9.28 12.55
N LEU A 211 -11.30 8.15 11.94
CA LEU A 211 -11.52 6.89 12.66
C LEU A 211 -10.20 6.32 13.19
N ARG A 212 -9.14 6.38 12.37
CA ARG A 212 -7.78 6.02 12.79
C ARG A 212 -7.32 6.92 13.92
N ASP A 213 -7.47 8.24 13.76
CA ASP A 213 -7.05 9.21 14.77
C ASP A 213 -7.83 9.04 16.09
N TYR A 214 -9.09 8.60 16.02
CA TYR A 214 -9.90 8.26 17.18
C TYR A 214 -9.37 7.00 17.90
N LEU A 215 -9.22 5.88 17.17
CA LEU A 215 -8.82 4.60 17.75
C LEU A 215 -7.40 4.60 18.34
N TRP A 216 -6.50 5.37 17.74
CA TRP A 216 -5.10 5.47 18.15
C TRP A 216 -4.84 6.52 19.22
N ASP A 217 -5.85 7.29 19.61
CA ASP A 217 -5.79 8.23 20.74
C ASP A 217 -6.52 7.65 21.94
N SER A 218 -5.77 7.31 22.99
CA SER A 218 -6.31 6.69 24.21
C SER A 218 -7.23 7.63 24.99
N SER A 219 -7.02 8.94 24.91
CA SER A 219 -7.89 9.93 25.56
C SER A 219 -9.25 10.03 24.89
N ARG A 220 -9.31 9.77 23.57
CA ARG A 220 -10.53 9.81 22.77
C ARG A 220 -11.28 8.49 22.75
N SER A 221 -10.58 7.37 22.59
CA SER A 221 -11.19 6.02 22.41
C SER A 221 -11.33 5.21 23.70
N LEU A 222 -10.67 5.61 24.80
CA LEU A 222 -10.81 4.99 26.12
C LEU A 222 -10.59 3.46 26.08
N GLU A 223 -11.59 2.66 26.49
CA GLU A 223 -11.55 1.19 26.49
C GLU A 223 -11.45 0.57 25.08
N LEU A 224 -11.82 1.34 24.05
CA LEU A 224 -11.73 0.93 22.65
C LEU A 224 -10.33 1.19 22.07
N HIS A 225 -9.42 1.78 22.84
CA HIS A 225 -8.09 2.10 22.38
C HIS A 225 -7.28 0.83 22.03
N VAL A 226 -6.63 0.89 20.87
CA VAL A 226 -5.63 -0.08 20.44
C VAL A 226 -4.40 0.68 20.00
N THR A 227 -3.26 0.38 20.62
CA THR A 227 -2.00 1.03 20.26
C THR A 227 -1.63 0.66 18.83
N PRO A 228 -1.18 1.62 18.00
CA PRO A 228 -0.72 1.32 16.64
C PRO A 228 0.36 0.23 16.64
N ARG A 229 1.28 0.30 17.61
CA ARG A 229 2.36 -0.69 17.80
C ARG A 229 1.83 -2.12 17.94
N SER A 230 0.78 -2.32 18.73
CA SER A 230 0.21 -3.66 18.92
C SER A 230 -0.38 -4.23 17.63
N SER A 231 -0.98 -3.38 16.78
CA SER A 231 -1.51 -3.79 15.47
C SER A 231 -0.38 -4.16 14.53
N HIS A 232 0.69 -3.34 14.46
CA HIS A 232 1.89 -3.70 13.69
C HIS A 232 2.56 -4.98 14.20
N SER A 233 2.60 -5.24 15.51
CA SER A 233 3.09 -6.51 16.05
C SER A 233 2.24 -7.71 15.62
N ARG A 234 0.90 -7.60 15.65
CA ARG A 234 0.01 -8.66 15.16
C ARG A 234 0.17 -8.90 13.66
N LEU A 235 0.19 -7.84 12.87
CA LEU A 235 0.40 -7.91 11.42
C LEU A 235 1.78 -8.49 11.06
N LEU A 236 2.82 -8.17 11.83
CA LEU A 236 4.14 -8.77 11.65
C LEU A 236 4.11 -10.29 11.92
N CYS A 237 3.49 -10.73 13.02
CA CYS A 237 3.31 -12.15 13.28
C CYS A 237 2.51 -12.85 12.16
N MET A 238 1.47 -12.19 11.63
CA MET A 238 0.71 -12.69 10.48
C MET A 238 1.59 -12.79 9.22
N CYS A 239 2.40 -11.76 8.91
CA CYS A 239 3.36 -11.80 7.80
C CYS A 239 4.30 -13.00 7.95
N PHE A 240 4.86 -13.22 9.14
CA PHE A 240 5.76 -14.34 9.37
C PHE A 240 5.07 -15.70 9.20
N ARG A 241 3.90 -15.88 9.83
CA ARG A 241 3.15 -17.15 9.73
C ARG A 241 2.70 -17.46 8.31
N VAL A 242 2.11 -16.48 7.63
CA VAL A 242 1.65 -16.62 6.24
C VAL A 242 2.83 -16.89 5.33
N GLY A 243 3.92 -16.14 5.49
CA GLY A 243 5.16 -16.36 4.74
C GLY A 243 5.69 -17.78 4.89
N ILE A 244 5.95 -18.21 6.13
CA ILE A 244 6.48 -19.56 6.43
C ILE A 244 5.57 -20.65 5.84
N LYS A 245 4.26 -20.54 6.08
CA LYS A 245 3.29 -21.56 5.66
C LYS A 245 3.13 -21.60 4.14
N GLU A 246 2.72 -20.49 3.52
CA GLU A 246 2.41 -20.47 2.08
C GLU A 246 3.66 -20.73 1.25
N ARG A 247 4.85 -20.32 1.72
CA ARG A 247 6.11 -20.63 1.03
C ARG A 247 6.44 -22.13 1.06
N ALA A 248 6.31 -22.77 2.21
CA ALA A 248 6.51 -24.23 2.32
C ALA A 248 5.51 -25.00 1.44
N ASP A 249 4.26 -24.52 1.34
CA ASP A 249 3.23 -25.12 0.48
C ASP A 249 3.57 -24.96 -1.01
N VAL A 250 4.08 -23.80 -1.44
CA VAL A 250 4.55 -23.58 -2.82
C VAL A 250 5.71 -24.51 -3.17
N GLU A 251 6.68 -24.68 -2.27
CA GLU A 251 7.83 -25.57 -2.49
C GLU A 251 7.43 -27.03 -2.62
N LYS A 252 6.49 -27.49 -1.78
CA LYS A 252 5.92 -28.85 -1.85
C LYS A 252 5.12 -29.08 -3.14
N ASN A 253 4.41 -28.06 -3.62
CA ASN A 253 3.47 -28.17 -4.74
C ASN A 253 4.04 -27.60 -6.05
N ARG A 254 5.36 -27.75 -6.29
CA ARG A 254 6.13 -27.20 -7.43
C ARG A 254 5.53 -27.38 -8.83
N VAL A 255 4.59 -28.31 -9.01
CA VAL A 255 3.85 -28.55 -10.28
C VAL A 255 2.69 -27.55 -10.47
N ILE A 256 2.04 -27.09 -9.40
CA ILE A 256 0.88 -26.16 -9.42
C ILE A 256 1.35 -24.69 -9.42
N GLY A 257 2.52 -24.38 -8.85
CA GLY A 257 3.08 -23.03 -8.78
C GLY A 257 3.29 -22.36 -10.15
N LYS A 258 3.52 -23.12 -11.22
CA LYS A 258 3.59 -22.61 -12.60
C LYS A 258 2.25 -22.11 -13.18
N ILE A 259 1.12 -22.42 -12.55
CA ILE A 259 -0.24 -22.14 -13.07
C ILE A 259 -0.87 -20.90 -12.39
N LEU A 260 -0.34 -20.48 -11.24
CA LEU A 260 -0.80 -19.28 -10.52
C LEU A 260 0.26 -18.18 -10.66
N ASN A 261 -0.15 -16.91 -10.73
CA ASN A 261 0.76 -15.80 -10.40
C ASN A 261 1.31 -16.09 -8.98
N GLU A 262 2.55 -16.57 -8.89
CA GLU A 262 3.12 -17.26 -7.71
C GLU A 262 3.05 -16.44 -6.40
N TYR A 263 2.79 -15.13 -6.50
CA TYR A 263 2.80 -14.18 -5.39
C TYR A 263 1.65 -13.19 -5.50
N GLU A 264 0.41 -13.64 -5.69
CA GLU A 264 -0.77 -12.79 -5.47
C GLU A 264 -1.43 -13.11 -4.13
N GLY A 265 -1.83 -12.06 -3.40
CA GLY A 265 -2.62 -12.18 -2.17
C GLY A 265 -1.78 -12.21 -0.88
N PRO A 266 -2.07 -13.11 0.08
CA PRO A 266 -1.49 -13.05 1.43
C PRO A 266 0.04 -13.15 1.48
N LEU A 267 0.64 -14.11 0.75
CA LEU A 267 2.10 -14.26 0.68
C LEU A 267 2.78 -13.00 0.12
N GLN A 268 2.22 -12.40 -0.92
CA GLN A 268 2.74 -11.17 -1.51
C GLN A 268 2.79 -10.04 -0.48
N TYR A 269 1.66 -9.82 0.20
CA TYR A 269 1.57 -8.80 1.23
C TYR A 269 2.59 -9.04 2.34
N ALA A 270 2.72 -10.30 2.80
CA ALA A 270 3.67 -10.69 3.83
C ALA A 270 5.12 -10.37 3.43
N LEU A 271 5.52 -10.74 2.21
CA LEU A 271 6.89 -10.55 1.72
C LEU A 271 7.21 -9.07 1.47
N GLU A 272 6.26 -8.29 0.96
CA GLU A 272 6.48 -6.87 0.67
C GLU A 272 6.41 -5.99 1.93
N ASN A 273 5.64 -6.37 2.96
CA ASN A 273 5.28 -5.45 4.06
C ASN A 273 5.77 -5.87 5.45
N TRP A 274 6.39 -7.05 5.63
CA TRP A 274 6.90 -7.46 6.96
C TRP A 274 7.84 -6.42 7.57
N ALA A 275 8.74 -5.82 6.79
CA ALA A 275 9.70 -4.86 7.32
C ALA A 275 9.05 -3.51 7.68
N HIS A 276 8.01 -3.10 6.95
CA HIS A 276 7.18 -1.96 7.35
C HIS A 276 6.54 -2.24 8.72
N HIS A 277 5.94 -3.41 8.92
CA HIS A 277 5.35 -3.74 10.22
C HIS A 277 6.42 -3.87 11.31
N LEU A 278 7.60 -4.44 11.02
CA LEU A 278 8.74 -4.49 11.92
C LEU A 278 9.16 -3.10 12.40
N LYS A 279 9.14 -2.09 11.51
CA LYS A 279 9.49 -0.71 11.82
C LYS A 279 8.65 -0.12 12.95
N HIS A 280 7.39 -0.51 13.02
CA HIS A 280 6.38 0.06 13.90
C HIS A 280 5.95 -0.88 15.03
N ALA A 281 6.33 -2.15 14.98
CA ALA A 281 5.98 -3.16 15.96
C ALA A 281 6.69 -2.94 17.31
N GLU A 282 6.06 -3.44 18.36
CA GLU A 282 6.70 -3.71 19.63
C GLU A 282 7.26 -5.15 19.63
N PRO A 283 8.55 -5.37 19.92
CA PRO A 283 9.14 -6.71 19.93
C PRO A 283 8.54 -7.55 21.05
N ASN A 284 8.12 -8.77 20.74
CA ASN A 284 7.65 -9.73 21.74
C ASN A 284 8.24 -11.13 21.46
N ASN A 285 8.00 -12.08 22.37
CA ASN A 285 8.57 -13.43 22.26
C ASN A 285 8.12 -14.15 20.98
N GLU A 286 6.88 -13.95 20.55
CA GLU A 286 6.34 -14.56 19.34
C GLU A 286 7.06 -14.05 18.08
N ILE A 287 7.23 -12.73 17.95
CA ILE A 287 7.99 -12.10 16.86
C ILE A 287 9.42 -12.64 16.85
N ARG A 288 10.08 -12.72 18.02
CA ARG A 288 11.46 -13.22 18.14
C ARG A 288 11.57 -14.68 17.68
N MET A 289 10.62 -15.54 18.05
CA MET A 289 10.59 -16.95 17.63
C MET A 289 10.33 -17.11 16.14
N LEU A 290 9.39 -16.34 15.58
CA LEU A 290 8.99 -16.45 14.18
C LEU A 290 10.00 -15.85 13.21
N LEU A 291 10.75 -14.83 13.64
CA LEU A 291 11.67 -14.08 12.77
C LEU A 291 12.70 -14.97 12.08
N VAL A 292 13.37 -15.85 12.83
CA VAL A 292 14.45 -16.68 12.26
C VAL A 292 13.90 -17.66 11.25
N GLU A 293 12.80 -18.33 11.57
CA GLU A 293 12.15 -19.26 10.65
C GLU A 293 11.64 -18.55 9.40
N PHE A 294 11.04 -17.37 9.55
CA PHE A 294 10.62 -16.56 8.42
C PHE A 294 11.81 -16.18 7.53
N LEU A 295 12.90 -15.69 8.10
CA LEU A 295 14.08 -15.32 7.32
C LEU A 295 14.70 -16.53 6.61
N LYS A 296 14.74 -17.70 7.25
CA LYS A 296 15.24 -18.94 6.61
C LYS A 296 14.38 -19.36 5.44
N THR A 297 13.06 -19.32 5.61
CA THR A 297 12.09 -19.86 4.64
C THR A 297 11.77 -18.88 3.52
N CYS A 298 11.70 -17.58 3.82
CA CYS A 298 11.12 -16.58 2.94
C CYS A 298 12.13 -15.62 2.29
N LEU A 299 13.38 -15.56 2.76
CA LEU A 299 14.35 -14.57 2.25
C LEU A 299 14.63 -14.73 0.76
N THR A 300 14.71 -15.96 0.26
CA THR A 300 14.89 -16.25 -1.17
C THR A 300 13.73 -15.74 -2.01
N ALA A 301 12.50 -16.01 -1.56
CA ALA A 301 11.28 -15.53 -2.23
C ALA A 301 11.19 -14.01 -2.20
N TYR A 302 11.53 -13.38 -1.08
CA TYR A 302 11.57 -11.92 -0.93
C TYR A 302 12.54 -11.26 -1.93
N ILE A 303 13.78 -11.77 -2.01
CA ILE A 303 14.78 -11.28 -2.95
C ILE A 303 14.32 -11.54 -4.40
N GLY A 304 13.81 -12.74 -4.69
CA GLY A 304 13.35 -13.09 -6.04
C GLY A 304 12.16 -12.27 -6.55
N ILE A 305 11.23 -11.87 -5.67
CA ILE A 305 10.17 -10.91 -6.04
C ILE A 305 10.77 -9.56 -6.38
N SER A 306 11.68 -9.08 -5.54
CA SER A 306 12.29 -7.76 -5.71
C SER A 306 13.11 -7.67 -7.00
N ASP A 307 13.84 -8.74 -7.33
CA ASP A 307 14.63 -8.86 -8.57
C ASP A 307 13.76 -8.84 -9.83
N ARG A 308 12.63 -9.58 -9.85
CA ARG A 308 11.68 -9.57 -10.98
C ARG A 308 11.02 -8.23 -11.22
N SER A 309 10.88 -7.41 -10.17
CA SER A 309 10.31 -6.07 -10.28
C SER A 309 11.31 -5.05 -10.84
N GLY A 310 12.61 -5.37 -10.88
CA GLY A 310 13.66 -4.52 -11.43
C GLY A 310 14.79 -4.21 -10.44
N SER A 311 15.91 -3.68 -10.96
CA SER A 311 17.14 -3.44 -10.18
C SER A 311 16.94 -2.50 -8.98
N ASP A 312 16.07 -1.49 -9.13
CA ASP A 312 15.80 -0.52 -8.07
C ASP A 312 15.09 -1.17 -6.87
N HIS A 313 14.16 -2.09 -7.14
CA HIS A 313 13.44 -2.83 -6.10
C HIS A 313 14.34 -3.81 -5.35
N LEU A 314 15.31 -4.43 -6.03
CA LEU A 314 16.33 -5.25 -5.36
C LEU A 314 17.19 -4.42 -4.41
N SER A 315 17.59 -3.21 -4.81
CA SER A 315 18.32 -2.27 -3.94
C SER A 315 17.50 -1.89 -2.71
N GLU A 316 16.23 -1.53 -2.89
CA GLU A 316 15.30 -1.20 -1.81
C GLU A 316 15.12 -2.39 -0.85
N ALA A 317 15.07 -3.61 -1.37
CA ALA A 317 14.98 -4.82 -0.57
C ALA A 317 16.23 -5.05 0.30
N CYS A 318 17.43 -4.81 -0.24
CA CYS A 318 18.66 -4.87 0.53
C CYS A 318 18.72 -3.79 1.63
N GLU A 319 18.28 -2.55 1.33
CA GLU A 319 18.19 -1.48 2.32
C GLU A 319 17.19 -1.81 3.44
N THR A 320 16.07 -2.42 3.07
CA THR A 320 15.04 -2.89 3.99
C THR A 320 15.59 -3.96 4.94
N LEU A 321 16.35 -4.94 4.44
CA LEU A 321 17.02 -5.94 5.27
C LEU A 321 18.05 -5.32 6.21
N TRP A 322 18.82 -4.33 5.73
CA TRP A 322 19.77 -3.59 6.54
C TRP A 322 19.07 -2.82 7.68
N ALA A 323 17.98 -2.12 7.37
CA ALA A 323 17.20 -1.39 8.35
C ALA A 323 16.58 -2.34 9.39
N ALA A 324 15.99 -3.45 8.95
CA ALA A 324 15.47 -4.48 9.83
C ALA A 324 16.54 -5.02 10.79
N ARG A 325 17.74 -5.32 10.28
CA ARG A 325 18.89 -5.75 11.07
C ARG A 325 19.27 -4.71 12.13
N ALA A 326 19.37 -3.44 11.75
CA ALA A 326 19.69 -2.35 12.67
C ALA A 326 18.63 -2.19 13.78
N MET A 327 17.37 -2.52 13.48
CA MET A 327 16.28 -2.52 14.46
C MET A 327 16.34 -3.70 15.42
N ILE A 328 16.56 -4.91 14.91
CA ILE A 328 16.67 -6.14 15.72
C ILE A 328 17.85 -6.06 16.70
N LEU A 329 18.94 -5.38 16.32
CA LEU A 329 20.08 -5.11 17.20
C LEU A 329 19.75 -4.23 18.42
N LYS A 330 18.67 -3.44 18.35
CA LYS A 330 18.22 -2.61 19.48
C LYS A 330 17.33 -3.38 20.46
N TRP A 331 16.93 -4.60 20.12
CA TRP A 331 16.09 -5.42 20.99
C TRP A 331 16.94 -6.02 22.11
N GLU A 332 16.28 -6.33 23.23
CA GLU A 332 16.90 -7.16 24.26
C GLU A 332 17.39 -8.48 23.65
N PRO A 333 18.57 -8.99 24.07
CA PRO A 333 19.11 -10.23 23.55
C PRO A 333 18.12 -11.40 23.67
N PHE A 334 18.12 -12.26 22.65
CA PHE A 334 17.33 -13.48 22.60
C PHE A 334 18.12 -14.62 21.95
N ASP A 335 17.77 -15.87 22.27
CA ASP A 335 18.59 -17.05 21.94
C ASP A 335 18.99 -17.13 20.46
N SER A 336 18.04 -16.86 19.57
CA SER A 336 18.25 -16.93 18.11
C SER A 336 18.69 -15.60 17.49
N GLN A 337 19.08 -14.59 18.29
CA GLN A 337 19.48 -13.27 17.75
C GLN A 337 20.73 -13.39 16.88
N LYS A 338 21.75 -14.14 17.31
CA LYS A 338 22.98 -14.34 16.50
C LYS A 338 22.70 -14.97 15.14
N GLU A 339 21.72 -15.86 15.08
CA GLU A 339 21.28 -16.53 13.86
C GLU A 339 20.47 -15.60 12.95
N ALA A 340 19.54 -14.81 13.50
CA ALA A 340 18.86 -13.76 12.74
C ALA A 340 19.88 -12.77 12.12
N MET A 341 20.93 -12.45 12.87
CA MET A 341 21.97 -11.51 12.46
C MET A 341 22.95 -12.08 11.42
N SER A 342 23.19 -13.40 11.40
CA SER A 342 24.04 -14.03 10.37
C SER A 342 23.34 -14.04 9.01
N ILE A 343 22.01 -14.21 8.99
CA ILE A 343 21.20 -14.11 7.77
C ILE A 343 21.29 -12.70 7.16
N GLY A 344 21.35 -11.65 8.00
CA GLY A 344 21.53 -10.27 7.55
C GLY A 344 22.92 -9.94 7.00
N ASN A 345 23.98 -10.67 7.34
CA ASN A 345 25.33 -10.42 6.80
C ASN A 345 25.42 -10.74 5.29
N ILE A 346 24.53 -11.59 4.78
CA ILE A 346 24.35 -11.87 3.35
C ILE A 346 23.94 -10.58 2.62
N SER A 347 23.04 -9.78 3.21
CA SER A 347 22.60 -8.49 2.63
C SER A 347 23.72 -7.44 2.60
N ASN A 348 24.64 -7.44 3.57
CA ASN A 348 25.75 -6.47 3.64
C ASN A 348 26.81 -6.76 2.58
N ALA A 349 27.12 -8.05 2.40
CA ALA A 349 28.03 -8.50 1.35
C ALA A 349 27.43 -8.23 -0.05
N GLN A 350 26.11 -8.32 -0.20
CA GLN A 350 25.39 -7.96 -1.42
C GLN A 350 25.38 -6.44 -1.65
N LYS A 351 25.06 -5.63 -0.63
CA LYS A 351 25.06 -4.16 -0.70
C LYS A 351 26.44 -3.58 -1.03
N ALA A 352 27.49 -3.98 -0.31
CA ALA A 352 28.86 -3.53 -0.57
C ALA A 352 29.41 -4.01 -1.93
N ARG A 353 28.76 -5.00 -2.55
CA ARG A 353 29.07 -5.44 -3.91
C ARG A 353 28.28 -4.62 -4.93
N TYR A 354 27.00 -4.33 -4.68
CA TYR A 354 26.16 -3.44 -5.48
C TYR A 354 26.69 -2.00 -5.52
N GLU A 355 27.12 -1.43 -4.40
CA GLU A 355 27.70 -0.08 -4.35
C GLU A 355 29.02 0.01 -5.15
N ARG A 356 29.83 -1.05 -5.15
CA ARG A 356 31.03 -1.15 -6.01
C ARG A 356 30.68 -1.27 -7.49
N ILE A 357 29.53 -1.86 -7.81
CA ILE A 357 29.00 -2.01 -9.17
C ILE A 357 28.45 -0.67 -9.68
N ARG A 358 27.64 0.04 -8.89
CA ARG A 358 27.13 1.39 -9.21
C ARG A 358 28.26 2.41 -9.42
N TRP A 359 29.33 2.31 -8.62
CA TRP A 359 30.53 3.11 -8.81
C TRP A 359 31.29 2.77 -10.12
N ALA A 360 31.30 1.50 -10.53
CA ALA A 360 31.88 1.09 -11.80
C ALA A 360 31.04 1.57 -13.00
N GLU A 361 29.70 1.56 -12.89
CA GLU A 361 28.76 2.09 -13.89
C GLU A 361 28.89 3.61 -14.10
N SER A 362 29.17 4.39 -13.05
CA SER A 362 29.41 5.83 -13.18
C SER A 362 30.77 6.18 -13.81
N SER A 363 31.65 5.18 -13.95
CA SER A 363 33.04 5.34 -14.37
C SER A 363 33.32 4.90 -15.82
N THR A 364 32.32 4.38 -16.54
CA THR A 364 32.44 3.84 -17.91
C THR A 364 32.38 4.87 -19.04
N THR A 365 32.48 6.17 -18.75
CA THR A 365 32.47 7.24 -19.76
C THR A 365 33.77 7.42 -20.55
N THR A 366 34.79 6.57 -20.37
CA THR A 366 36.06 6.75 -21.10
C THR A 366 36.66 5.45 -21.65
N THR A 367 36.74 5.43 -22.99
CA THR A 367 37.57 4.63 -23.92
C THR A 367 37.27 3.13 -24.11
N GLY A 368 36.43 2.86 -25.13
CA GLY A 368 36.12 1.53 -25.67
C GLY A 368 36.98 1.11 -26.86
N GLN A 369 37.21 -0.21 -26.95
CA GLN A 369 37.33 -1.07 -28.15
C GLN A 369 38.16 -2.33 -27.83
N GLY A 370 39.21 -2.21 -27.01
CA GLY A 370 39.97 -3.38 -26.52
C GLY A 370 39.17 -4.30 -25.58
N GLN A 371 38.32 -3.72 -24.73
CA GLN A 371 37.44 -4.46 -23.82
C GLN A 371 36.33 -5.24 -24.55
N LYS A 372 35.86 -4.78 -25.72
CA LYS A 372 34.71 -5.39 -26.41
C LYS A 372 34.98 -6.83 -26.89
N ARG A 373 36.21 -7.14 -27.29
CA ARG A 373 36.61 -8.49 -27.72
C ARG A 373 36.90 -9.45 -26.56
N TYR A 374 37.42 -8.94 -25.43
CA TYR A 374 37.61 -9.72 -24.21
C TYR A 374 36.27 -10.04 -23.52
N LEU A 375 35.31 -9.11 -23.58
CA LEU A 375 33.98 -9.24 -22.96
C LEU A 375 33.03 -10.18 -23.73
N ASN A 376 33.09 -10.21 -25.07
CA ASN A 376 32.27 -11.13 -25.87
C ASN A 376 32.64 -12.61 -25.66
N ALA A 377 33.90 -12.92 -25.41
CA ALA A 377 34.35 -14.28 -25.10
C ALA A 377 33.92 -14.73 -23.69
N GLN A 378 33.75 -13.81 -22.74
CA GLN A 378 33.22 -14.10 -21.42
C GLN A 378 31.69 -14.23 -21.39
N ALA A 379 30.94 -13.50 -22.22
CA ALA A 379 29.48 -13.51 -22.21
C ALA A 379 28.84 -14.88 -22.55
N ALA A 380 29.41 -15.63 -23.50
CA ALA A 380 28.94 -16.99 -23.82
C ALA A 380 29.27 -18.01 -22.71
N GLY A 381 30.38 -17.79 -21.98
CA GLY A 381 30.72 -18.55 -20.79
C GLY A 381 29.81 -18.20 -19.62
N VAL A 382 29.49 -16.92 -19.44
CA VAL A 382 28.58 -16.42 -18.40
C VAL A 382 27.19 -17.03 -18.57
N HIS A 383 26.58 -17.04 -19.75
CA HIS A 383 25.23 -17.62 -19.95
C HIS A 383 25.13 -19.08 -19.48
N ASN A 384 26.11 -19.91 -19.87
CA ASN A 384 26.16 -21.31 -19.49
C ASN A 384 26.48 -21.51 -18.00
N VAL A 385 27.32 -20.64 -17.42
CA VAL A 385 27.69 -20.71 -16.00
C VAL A 385 26.55 -20.16 -15.12
N THR A 386 25.79 -19.15 -15.57
CA THR A 386 24.58 -18.64 -14.92
C THR A 386 23.47 -19.67 -14.95
N ARG A 387 23.26 -20.35 -16.09
CA ARG A 387 22.33 -21.48 -16.18
C ARG A 387 22.76 -22.62 -15.28
N SER A 388 24.05 -22.94 -15.24
CA SER A 388 24.60 -23.98 -14.36
C SER A 388 24.50 -23.60 -12.87
N ALA A 389 24.72 -22.34 -12.50
CA ALA A 389 24.57 -21.86 -11.12
C ALA A 389 23.10 -21.74 -10.71
N GLN A 390 22.21 -21.39 -11.64
CA GLN A 390 20.76 -21.47 -11.46
C GLN A 390 20.33 -22.92 -11.27
N GLU A 391 20.83 -23.86 -12.08
CA GLU A 391 20.57 -25.29 -11.94
C GLU A 391 21.13 -25.83 -10.62
N GLN A 392 22.33 -25.40 -10.18
CA GLN A 392 22.91 -25.77 -8.89
C GLN A 392 22.14 -25.17 -7.71
N PHE A 393 21.69 -23.93 -7.83
CA PHE A 393 20.82 -23.27 -6.84
C PHE A 393 19.46 -23.98 -6.76
N ASP A 394 18.86 -24.27 -7.91
CA ASP A 394 17.61 -25.00 -8.01
C ASP A 394 17.78 -26.41 -7.42
N LEU A 395 18.81 -27.17 -7.83
CA LEU A 395 19.17 -28.51 -7.32
C LEU A 395 19.42 -28.50 -5.82
N TYR A 396 20.15 -27.52 -5.30
CA TYR A 396 20.35 -27.34 -3.87
C TYR A 396 19.02 -27.13 -3.15
N CYS A 397 18.16 -26.25 -3.67
CA CYS A 397 16.80 -26.02 -3.18
C CYS A 397 15.86 -27.24 -3.35
N GLN A 398 16.12 -28.20 -4.25
CA GLN A 398 15.32 -29.44 -4.36
C GLN A 398 15.80 -30.56 -3.43
N SER A 399 17.09 -30.55 -3.05
CA SER A 399 17.74 -31.68 -2.37
C SER A 399 17.98 -31.47 -0.88
N HIS A 400 17.90 -30.23 -0.37
CA HIS A 400 18.22 -29.91 1.02
C HIS A 400 17.03 -29.27 1.73
N THR A 401 16.36 -30.06 2.58
CA THR A 401 15.27 -29.63 3.49
C THR A 401 15.74 -29.49 4.94
N GLY A 402 17.06 -29.36 5.17
CA GLY A 402 17.73 -29.60 6.46
C GLY A 402 18.39 -28.39 7.12
N GLN A 403 18.45 -28.43 8.46
CA GLN A 403 18.83 -27.36 9.39
C GLN A 403 20.31 -27.40 9.84
N SER A 404 21.29 -27.82 9.01
CA SER A 404 22.70 -27.84 9.46
C SER A 404 23.48 -26.58 9.07
N SER A 405 24.37 -26.13 9.96
CA SER A 405 25.25 -24.97 9.75
C SER A 405 26.24 -25.14 8.59
N GLN A 406 26.48 -26.37 8.14
CA GLN A 406 27.35 -26.68 7.00
C GLN A 406 26.61 -26.55 5.67
N GLU A 407 25.35 -26.98 5.61
CA GLU A 407 24.43 -26.76 4.49
C GLU A 407 24.27 -25.25 4.25
N TRP A 408 24.09 -24.45 5.31
CA TRP A 408 24.00 -22.98 5.20
C TRP A 408 25.23 -22.31 4.55
N ARG A 409 26.44 -22.80 4.83
CA ARG A 409 27.66 -22.26 4.19
C ARG A 409 27.70 -22.58 2.69
N SER A 410 27.22 -23.77 2.32
CA SER A 410 27.08 -24.17 0.92
C SER A 410 26.00 -23.34 0.21
N PHE A 411 24.86 -23.11 0.84
CA PHE A 411 23.81 -22.23 0.32
C PHE A 411 24.30 -20.80 0.12
N GLU A 412 25.00 -20.23 1.10
CA GLU A 412 25.59 -18.89 1.02
C GLU A 412 26.58 -18.78 -0.14
N ALA A 413 27.43 -19.80 -0.35
CA ALA A 413 28.37 -19.85 -1.46
C ALA A 413 27.65 -19.90 -2.82
N ILE A 414 26.61 -20.73 -2.95
CA ILE A 414 25.83 -20.88 -4.18
C ILE A 414 25.05 -19.60 -4.50
N LEU A 415 24.40 -18.98 -3.51
CA LEU A 415 23.67 -17.72 -3.69
C LEU A 415 24.61 -16.56 -4.08
N ARG A 416 25.80 -16.48 -3.48
CA ARG A 416 26.85 -15.52 -3.86
C ARG A 416 27.34 -15.71 -5.29
N GLN A 417 27.34 -16.95 -5.78
CA GLN A 417 27.76 -17.31 -7.13
C GLN A 417 26.65 -17.06 -8.15
N TYR A 418 25.41 -17.46 -7.86
CA TYR A 418 24.23 -17.18 -8.68
C TYR A 418 24.05 -15.69 -8.94
N LEU A 419 24.04 -14.86 -7.89
CA LEU A 419 23.87 -13.41 -8.03
C LEU A 419 25.02 -12.75 -8.79
N PHE A 420 26.24 -13.27 -8.68
CA PHE A 420 27.38 -12.81 -9.48
C PHE A 420 27.20 -13.14 -10.97
N LEU A 421 26.70 -14.33 -11.29
CA LEU A 421 26.55 -14.79 -12.66
C LEU A 421 25.30 -14.20 -13.35
N HIS A 422 24.22 -14.01 -12.60
CA HIS A 422 23.02 -13.32 -13.07
C HIS A 422 23.33 -11.83 -13.34
N TRP A 423 24.11 -11.18 -12.46
CA TRP A 423 24.67 -9.86 -12.70
C TRP A 423 25.52 -9.78 -13.98
N ALA A 424 26.46 -10.72 -14.17
CA ALA A 424 27.27 -10.77 -15.38
C ALA A 424 26.38 -10.98 -16.63
N TYR A 425 25.31 -11.75 -16.52
CA TYR A 425 24.34 -11.92 -17.61
C TYR A 425 23.56 -10.64 -17.92
N LEU A 426 23.10 -9.89 -16.92
CA LEU A 426 22.37 -8.64 -17.16
C LEU A 426 23.26 -7.54 -17.75
N ILE A 427 24.50 -7.40 -17.27
CA ILE A 427 25.45 -6.42 -17.80
C ILE A 427 25.92 -6.78 -19.23
N TYR A 428 26.23 -8.05 -19.50
CA TYR A 428 26.83 -8.45 -20.76
C TYR A 428 25.83 -9.02 -21.79
N GLY A 429 24.63 -9.43 -21.35
CA GLY A 429 23.57 -10.00 -22.18
C GLY A 429 22.64 -8.95 -22.80
N GLU A 430 22.20 -7.94 -22.03
CA GLU A 430 21.38 -6.86 -22.60
C GLU A 430 22.19 -5.89 -23.48
N GLY A 431 23.48 -5.72 -23.20
CA GLY A 431 24.40 -4.93 -24.03
C GLY A 431 24.68 -5.48 -25.42
N MET A 432 24.36 -6.76 -25.70
CA MET A 432 24.49 -7.36 -27.03
C MET A 432 23.22 -7.21 -27.89
N ILE A 433 22.04 -7.07 -27.28
CA ILE A 433 20.77 -7.05 -28.04
C ILE A 433 20.51 -5.70 -28.71
N ARG A 434 21.21 -4.63 -28.30
CA ARG A 434 21.04 -3.28 -28.86
C ARG A 434 22.10 -2.81 -29.86
N ILE A 435 23.04 -3.68 -30.27
CA ILE A 435 24.02 -3.34 -31.31
C ILE A 435 23.70 -4.15 -32.58
N SER A 436 22.51 -3.92 -33.14
CA SER A 436 22.25 -4.18 -34.55
C SER A 436 22.93 -3.08 -35.34
N VAL A 437 23.91 -3.47 -36.13
CA VAL A 437 24.81 -2.63 -36.90
C VAL A 437 24.04 -1.77 -37.92
N GLU A 438 23.89 -0.47 -37.67
CA GLU A 438 23.90 0.54 -38.72
C GLU A 438 25.37 0.84 -39.04
N THR A 439 25.93 0.11 -39.99
CA THR A 439 27.18 0.52 -40.64
C THR A 439 26.86 1.65 -41.58
N ALA A 440 27.11 2.87 -41.13
CA ALA A 440 27.40 4.00 -41.99
C ALA A 440 28.67 3.67 -42.79
N GLU A 441 28.52 3.33 -44.07
CA GLU A 441 29.61 3.37 -45.03
C GLU A 441 29.50 4.66 -45.85
N GLY A 442 30.60 5.40 -45.90
CA GLY A 442 30.85 6.42 -46.91
C GLY A 442 32.30 6.92 -46.78
N PRO A 443 32.93 7.43 -47.85
CA PRO A 443 32.76 7.11 -49.27
C PRO A 443 34.06 6.53 -49.89
N SER A 444 33.94 5.73 -50.94
CA SER A 444 35.06 5.45 -51.85
C SER A 444 34.73 6.03 -53.22
N ASP A 445 35.52 7.00 -53.66
CA ASP A 445 35.53 7.50 -55.03
C ASP A 445 35.81 6.36 -56.03
N ASN A 446 34.94 6.19 -57.02
CA ASN A 446 35.34 6.15 -58.43
C ASN A 446 34.11 6.19 -59.35
N GLU A 447 34.28 6.99 -60.39
CA GLU A 447 33.35 7.35 -61.46
C GLU A 447 32.94 6.15 -62.33
N ASP A 448 31.67 6.10 -62.76
CA ASP A 448 31.29 6.03 -64.19
C ASP A 448 29.75 6.03 -64.41
N TYR A 449 29.26 7.16 -64.93
CA TYR A 449 28.29 7.38 -66.02
C TYR A 449 27.01 6.50 -66.23
N HIS A 450 25.84 7.16 -66.00
CA HIS A 450 24.64 7.30 -66.88
C HIS A 450 23.46 6.28 -66.88
N PRO A 451 22.22 6.66 -67.33
CA PRO A 451 21.16 7.30 -66.50
C PRO A 451 19.74 6.68 -66.67
N ARG A 452 18.76 7.07 -65.82
CA ARG A 452 17.28 7.25 -66.09
C ARG A 452 16.50 7.42 -64.76
N GLN A 453 15.92 8.60 -64.51
CA GLN A 453 14.50 8.98 -64.75
C GLN A 453 13.49 8.29 -63.81
N ASP A 454 13.05 8.95 -62.72
CA ASP A 454 11.83 9.78 -62.69
C ASP A 454 11.46 10.22 -61.24
N GLU A 455 11.14 11.51 -61.12
CA GLU A 455 10.52 12.24 -60.00
C GLU A 455 9.00 11.94 -59.86
N PRO A 456 8.21 12.51 -58.90
CA PRO A 456 8.55 13.51 -57.88
C PRO A 456 8.03 13.25 -56.44
N GLU A 457 8.55 14.10 -55.55
CA GLU A 457 8.10 14.51 -54.22
C GLU A 457 6.60 14.84 -54.10
N LEU A 458 6.06 14.82 -52.86
CA LEU A 458 5.39 15.97 -52.22
C LEU A 458 4.99 15.70 -50.75
N LEU A 459 5.43 16.63 -49.88
CA LEU A 459 4.75 17.22 -48.71
C LEU A 459 4.72 16.50 -47.35
N SER A 460 5.50 17.07 -46.41
CA SER A 460 5.07 17.38 -45.03
C SER A 460 4.79 18.90 -44.93
N PRO A 461 4.39 19.51 -43.80
CA PRO A 461 3.92 18.98 -42.51
C PRO A 461 2.58 19.62 -42.06
N ASP A 462 1.94 19.11 -40.99
CA ASP A 462 1.26 19.99 -40.03
C ASP A 462 0.99 19.27 -38.69
N VAL A 463 1.44 19.94 -37.63
CA VAL A 463 1.34 19.54 -36.22
C VAL A 463 0.09 20.19 -35.65
N ALA A 464 -0.83 19.40 -35.11
CA ALA A 464 -1.95 19.90 -34.30
C ALA A 464 -1.90 19.28 -32.87
N PRO A 465 -2.16 20.08 -31.81
CA PRO A 465 -2.06 19.62 -30.43
C PRO A 465 -3.30 18.81 -29.99
N ILE A 466 -3.04 17.76 -29.21
CA ILE A 466 -4.03 16.82 -28.66
C ILE A 466 -4.72 17.44 -27.43
N LEU A 467 -6.05 17.54 -27.48
CA LEU A 467 -6.93 17.81 -26.32
C LEU A 467 -7.44 16.46 -25.73
N PRO A 468 -7.55 16.31 -24.39
CA PRO A 468 -8.06 15.10 -23.78
C PRO A 468 -9.60 15.12 -23.68
N ILE A 469 -10.24 14.09 -24.23
CA ILE A 469 -11.68 13.81 -24.10
C ILE A 469 -11.90 12.94 -22.85
N PHE A 470 -12.69 13.44 -21.90
CA PHE A 470 -13.28 12.67 -20.81
C PHE A 470 -14.58 12.03 -21.30
N THR A 471 -14.75 10.72 -21.09
CA THR A 471 -16.03 10.01 -21.23
C THR A 471 -16.41 9.38 -19.90
N GLU A 472 -17.53 9.82 -19.33
CA GLU A 472 -18.24 9.16 -18.23
C GLU A 472 -18.95 7.89 -18.72
N PRO A 473 -19.14 6.85 -17.88
CA PRO A 473 -20.03 5.74 -18.19
C PRO A 473 -21.41 5.90 -17.52
N THR A 474 -22.43 5.61 -18.32
CA THR A 474 -23.86 5.40 -17.99
C THR A 474 -24.12 4.20 -17.11
#